data_AF-A0A915D8G1-F1
#
_entry.id   AF-A0A915D8G1-F1
#
_cell.length_a   1.000
_cell.length_b   1.000
_cell.length_c   1.000
_cell.angle_alpha   90.00
_cell.angle_beta   90.00
_cell.angle_gamma   90.00
#
_symmetry.space_group_name_H-M   'P 1'
#
loop_
_entity.id
_entity.type
_entity.pdbx_description
1 polymer ?
#
loop_
_entity_poly.entity_id
_entity_poly.type
_entity_poly.pdbx_seq_one_letter_code
_entity_poly.pdbx_strand_id
1 'polypeptide(L)'
;MPVLSKFFASTLGFKLLTAECHEISHVWHPSCYLAIWDALGDGIVFCLKTYGTLYILNSLIKTKGNLRKMNWKKIVKDTLRSSIFLTMNMVLFLSWLCHLRKILGSPSGPLFRL
;
A
#
# COMPACT_ATOMS: atom_id res chain seq x y z
N MET A 1 -7.40 23.90 5.11
CA MET A 1 -8.50 23.86 6.10
C MET A 1 -7.89 23.89 7.52
N PRO A 2 -7.76 25.06 8.17
CA PRO A 2 -7.05 25.20 9.45
C PRO A 2 -7.89 24.93 10.70
N VAL A 3 -9.18 24.55 10.57
CA VAL A 3 -10.08 24.35 11.72
C VAL A 3 -9.78 23.04 12.44
N LEU A 4 -9.57 21.95 11.67
CA LEU A 4 -9.29 20.64 12.23
C LEU A 4 -7.91 20.58 12.90
N SER A 5 -6.90 21.19 12.28
CA SER A 5 -5.55 21.27 12.86
C SER A 5 -5.54 22.05 14.17
N LYS A 6 -6.29 23.15 14.25
CA LYS A 6 -6.45 23.91 15.50
C LYS A 6 -7.17 23.11 16.57
N PHE A 7 -8.20 22.34 16.23
CA PHE A 7 -8.87 21.46 17.20
C PHE A 7 -7.92 20.39 17.76
N PHE A 8 -7.18 19.68 16.90
CA PHE A 8 -6.22 18.66 17.35
C PHE A 8 -5.03 19.23 18.13
N ALA A 9 -4.57 20.43 17.77
CA ALA A 9 -3.50 21.11 18.50
C ALA A 9 -3.95 21.64 19.86
N SER A 10 -5.11 22.32 19.90
CA SER A 10 -5.57 23.06 21.08
C SER A 10 -6.36 22.20 22.07
N THR A 11 -7.12 21.21 21.61
CA THR A 11 -7.94 20.34 22.48
C THR A 11 -7.25 19.03 22.84
N LEU A 12 -6.45 18.45 21.93
CA LEU A 12 -5.80 17.15 22.15
C LEU A 12 -4.28 17.26 22.45
N GLY A 13 -3.69 18.45 22.34
CA GLY A 13 -2.27 18.68 22.69
C GLY A 13 -1.26 18.01 21.76
N PHE A 14 -1.67 17.57 20.56
CA PHE A 14 -0.76 16.94 19.61
C PHE A 14 0.20 17.96 18.99
N LYS A 15 1.50 17.64 18.94
CA LYS A 15 2.47 18.40 18.14
C LYS A 15 2.12 18.24 16.67
N LEU A 16 1.85 19.36 15.99
CA LEU A 16 1.68 19.35 14.54
C LEU A 16 3.00 18.99 13.88
N LEU A 17 3.00 17.91 13.12
CA LEU A 17 4.12 17.52 12.29
C LEU A 17 4.09 18.39 11.02
N THR A 18 5.04 19.30 10.90
CA THR A 18 5.17 20.23 9.76
C THR A 18 5.81 19.59 8.53
N ALA A 19 6.33 18.37 8.66
CA ALA A 19 6.94 17.65 7.55
C ALA A 19 5.93 17.34 6.44
N GLU A 20 6.42 17.38 5.20
CA GLU A 20 5.60 17.13 4.03
C GLU A 20 5.24 15.65 3.91
N CYS A 21 4.20 15.34 3.13
CA CYS A 21 3.78 13.95 2.90
C CYS A 21 4.90 13.09 2.29
N HIS A 22 5.74 13.72 1.44
CA HIS A 22 6.95 13.13 0.88
C HIS A 22 7.91 12.66 1.98
N GLU A 23 8.21 13.48 2.98
CA GLU A 23 9.22 13.18 3.99
C GLU A 23 8.85 12.04 4.94
N ILE A 24 7.57 11.68 5.00
CA ILE A 24 7.05 10.72 5.99
C ILE A 24 6.46 9.48 5.33
N SER A 25 5.66 9.67 4.28
CA SER A 25 4.79 8.62 3.73
C SER A 25 5.25 8.11 2.37
N HIS A 26 5.98 8.92 1.57
CA HIS A 26 6.50 8.50 0.27
C HIS A 26 7.81 9.21 -0.10
N VAL A 27 8.89 8.88 0.63
CA VAL A 27 10.21 9.56 0.57
C VAL A 27 10.94 9.38 -0.76
N TRP A 28 10.47 8.46 -1.61
CA TRP A 28 11.08 8.16 -2.90
C TRP A 28 10.57 9.02 -4.05
N HIS A 29 9.41 9.68 -3.92
CA HIS A 29 8.82 10.45 -5.01
C HIS A 29 8.00 11.66 -4.52
N PRO A 30 8.26 12.90 -5.01
CA PRO A 30 7.62 14.11 -4.49
C PRO A 30 6.11 14.17 -4.74
N SER A 31 5.65 13.63 -5.88
CA SER A 31 4.22 13.51 -6.18
C SER A 31 3.61 12.27 -5.53
N CYS A 32 2.55 12.45 -4.73
CA CYS A 32 1.80 11.36 -4.11
C CYS A 32 1.22 10.37 -5.14
N TYR A 33 0.76 10.86 -6.30
CA TYR A 33 0.14 10.00 -7.32
C TYR A 33 1.16 9.08 -7.98
N LEU A 34 2.31 9.64 -8.34
CA LEU A 34 3.42 8.88 -8.92
C LEU A 34 4.02 7.92 -7.89
N ALA A 35 4.13 8.33 -6.63
CA ALA A 35 4.56 7.44 -5.55
C ALA A 35 3.64 6.22 -5.38
N ILE A 36 2.31 6.42 -5.48
CA ILE A 36 1.33 5.34 -5.38
C ILE A 36 1.44 4.40 -6.59
N TRP A 37 1.63 4.95 -7.79
CA TRP A 37 1.80 4.16 -9.01
C TRP A 37 3.06 3.29 -8.98
N ASP A 38 4.16 3.88 -8.51
CA ASP A 38 5.44 3.18 -8.35
C ASP A 38 5.30 2.04 -7.33
N ALA A 39 4.71 2.35 -6.17
CA ALA A 39 4.43 1.36 -5.13
C ALA A 39 3.48 0.25 -5.63
N LEU A 40 2.49 0.57 -6.47
CA LEU A 40 1.60 -0.43 -7.05
C LEU A 40 2.37 -1.40 -7.95
N GLY A 41 3.26 -0.90 -8.81
CA GLY A 41 4.10 -1.73 -9.68
C GLY A 41 4.97 -2.70 -8.88
N ASP A 42 5.74 -2.17 -7.94
CA ASP A 42 6.63 -2.98 -7.08
C ASP A 42 5.84 -3.93 -6.18
N GLY A 43 4.72 -3.47 -5.64
CA GLY A 43 3.83 -4.23 -4.77
C GLY A 43 3.28 -5.47 -5.48
N ILE A 44 2.83 -5.35 -6.73
CA ILE A 44 2.32 -6.50 -7.49
C ILE A 44 3.42 -7.56 -7.69
N VAL A 45 4.62 -7.14 -8.08
CA VAL A 45 5.75 -8.06 -8.32
C VAL A 45 6.16 -8.77 -7.03
N PHE A 46 6.23 -8.02 -5.92
CA PHE A 46 6.54 -8.56 -4.60
C PHE A 46 5.47 -9.55 -4.12
N CYS A 47 4.19 -9.22 -4.27
CA CYS A 47 3.07 -10.08 -3.89
C CYS A 47 3.06 -11.37 -4.71
N LEU A 48 3.25 -11.29 -6.04
CA LEU A 48 3.27 -12.47 -6.90
C LEU A 48 4.41 -13.43 -6.52
N LYS A 49 5.61 -12.92 -6.19
CA LYS A 49 6.74 -13.73 -5.75
C LYS A 49 6.48 -14.42 -4.40
N THR A 50 5.97 -13.68 -3.43
CA THR A 50 5.73 -14.19 -2.08
C THR A 50 4.55 -15.17 -2.04
N TYR A 51 3.39 -14.80 -2.58
CA TYR A 51 2.23 -15.70 -2.59
C TYR A 51 2.41 -16.86 -3.57
N GLY A 52 3.06 -16.64 -4.71
CA GLY A 52 3.36 -17.72 -5.66
C GLY A 52 4.18 -18.83 -5.00
N THR A 53 5.25 -18.47 -4.29
CA THR A 53 6.07 -19.45 -3.56
C THR A 53 5.28 -20.14 -2.45
N LEU A 54 4.47 -19.40 -1.68
CA LEU A 54 3.64 -19.96 -0.61
C LEU A 54 2.59 -20.96 -1.13
N TYR A 55 1.86 -20.64 -2.20
CA TYR A 55 0.83 -21.53 -2.75
C TYR A 55 1.43 -22.75 -3.44
N ILE A 56 2.58 -22.61 -4.11
CA ILE A 56 3.32 -23.74 -4.66
C ILE A 56 3.77 -24.67 -3.54
N LEU A 57 4.38 -24.14 -2.48
CA LEU A 57 4.84 -24.93 -1.33
C LEU A 57 3.67 -25.63 -0.62
N ASN A 58 2.58 -24.92 -0.37
CA ASN A 58 1.38 -25.49 0.24
C ASN A 58 0.79 -26.63 -0.61
N SER A 59 0.77 -26.46 -1.94
CA SER A 59 0.34 -27.52 -2.85
C SER A 59 1.31 -28.71 -2.85
N LEU A 60 2.62 -28.48 -2.75
CA LEU A 60 3.63 -29.53 -2.66
C LEU A 60 3.43 -30.40 -1.41
N ILE A 61 3.22 -29.75 -0.26
CA ILE A 61 2.97 -30.40 1.03
C ILE A 61 1.66 -31.19 0.98
N LYS A 62 0.56 -30.58 0.50
CA LYS A 62 -0.74 -31.26 0.35
C LYS A 62 -0.67 -32.50 -0.52
N THR A 63 0.18 -32.47 -1.53
CA THR A 63 0.28 -33.56 -2.51
C THR A 63 1.37 -34.57 -2.12
N LYS A 64 2.01 -34.44 -0.95
CA LYS A 64 3.15 -35.27 -0.51
C LYS A 64 4.25 -35.37 -1.59
N GLY A 65 4.54 -34.29 -2.29
CA GLY A 65 5.54 -34.24 -3.37
C GLY A 65 5.08 -34.79 -4.73
N ASN A 66 3.82 -35.20 -4.89
CA ASN A 66 3.33 -35.74 -6.16
C ASN A 66 2.91 -34.63 -7.15
N LEU A 67 3.85 -34.15 -7.97
CA LEU A 67 3.63 -33.02 -8.90
C LEU A 67 2.48 -33.24 -9.91
N ARG A 68 2.17 -34.50 -10.25
CA ARG A 68 1.15 -34.86 -11.25
C ARG A 68 -0.29 -34.55 -10.82
N LYS A 69 -0.54 -34.42 -9.51
CA LYS A 69 -1.86 -34.09 -8.95
C LYS A 69 -2.02 -32.59 -8.64
N MET A 70 -1.02 -31.76 -8.97
CA MET A 70 -1.10 -30.33 -8.71
C MET A 70 -2.10 -29.64 -9.65
N ASN A 71 -3.11 -29.01 -9.06
CA ASN A 71 -4.07 -28.22 -9.82
C ASN A 71 -3.55 -26.79 -10.00
N TRP A 72 -2.73 -26.60 -11.04
CA TRP A 72 -2.11 -25.32 -11.40
C TRP A 72 -3.12 -24.18 -11.55
N LYS A 73 -4.30 -24.45 -12.12
CA LYS A 73 -5.35 -23.43 -12.30
C LYS A 73 -5.81 -22.86 -10.95
N LYS A 74 -5.91 -23.71 -9.93
CA LYS A 74 -6.30 -23.30 -8.58
C LYS A 74 -5.21 -22.48 -7.90
N ILE A 75 -3.95 -22.92 -7.99
CA ILE A 75 -2.79 -22.21 -7.42
C ILE A 75 -2.69 -20.81 -8.02
N VAL A 76 -2.78 -20.68 -9.35
CA VAL A 76 -2.70 -19.37 -10.02
C VAL A 76 -3.86 -18.47 -9.60
N LYS A 77 -5.10 -18.99 -9.57
CA LYS A 77 -6.28 -18.21 -9.15
C LYS A 77 -6.17 -17.73 -7.71
N ASP A 78 -5.76 -18.61 -6.80
CA ASP A 78 -5.59 -18.27 -5.38
C ASP A 78 -4.44 -17.27 -5.18
N THR A 79 -3.34 -17.43 -5.93
CA THR A 79 -2.20 -16.49 -5.92
C THR A 79 -2.62 -15.10 -6.42
N LEU A 80 -3.32 -15.02 -7.55
CA LEU A 80 -3.79 -13.75 -8.11
C LEU A 80 -4.77 -13.06 -7.17
N ARG A 81 -5.73 -13.80 -6.60
CA ARG A 81 -6.71 -13.25 -5.67
C ARG A 81 -6.04 -12.63 -4.44
N SER A 82 -5.09 -13.35 -3.83
CA SER A 82 -4.36 -12.86 -2.66
C SER A 82 -3.44 -11.69 -3.01
N SER A 83 -2.80 -11.73 -4.18
CA SER A 83 -1.92 -10.65 -4.64
C SER A 83 -2.69 -9.36 -4.89
N ILE A 84 -3.86 -9.45 -5.54
CA ILE A 84 -4.74 -8.29 -5.77
C ILE A 84 -5.23 -7.73 -4.44
N PHE A 85 -5.65 -8.58 -3.50
CA PHE A 85 -6.11 -8.13 -2.18
C PHE A 85 -5.01 -7.40 -1.42
N LEU A 86 -3.79 -7.97 -1.34
CA LEU A 86 -2.69 -7.35 -0.61
C LEU A 86 -2.22 -6.05 -1.27
N THR A 87 -2.07 -6.05 -2.60
CA THR A 87 -1.69 -4.84 -3.35
C THR A 87 -2.71 -3.73 -3.15
N MET A 88 -4.00 -4.04 -3.29
CA MET A 88 -5.07 -3.06 -3.12
C MET A 88 -5.10 -2.52 -1.70
N ASN A 89 -4.91 -3.38 -0.69
CA ASN A 89 -4.85 -2.95 0.70
C ASN A 89 -3.69 -1.97 0.94
N MET A 90 -2.50 -2.28 0.42
CA MET A 90 -1.33 -1.41 0.52
C MET A 90 -1.54 -0.06 -0.15
N VAL A 91 -2.07 -0.05 -1.38
CA VAL A 91 -2.34 1.17 -2.15
C VAL A 91 -3.43 2.03 -1.49
N LEU A 92 -4.49 1.39 -0.99
CA LEU A 92 -5.54 2.08 -0.23
C LEU A 92 -4.99 2.67 1.07
N PHE A 93 -4.14 1.94 1.79
CA PHE A 93 -3.51 2.45 3.00
C PHE A 93 -2.62 3.67 2.72
N LEU A 94 -1.78 3.60 1.69
CA LEU A 94 -0.92 4.72 1.29
C LEU A 94 -1.73 5.94 0.84
N SER A 95 -2.77 5.73 0.02
CA SER A 95 -3.64 6.83 -0.43
C SER A 95 -4.46 7.43 0.71
N TRP A 96 -4.95 6.61 1.64
CA TRP A 96 -5.65 7.04 2.84
C TRP A 96 -4.76 7.93 3.71
N LEU A 97 -3.51 7.56 3.95
CA LEU A 97 -2.55 8.38 4.70
C LEU A 97 -2.31 9.74 4.04
N CYS A 98 -2.16 9.76 2.71
CA CYS A 98 -2.00 11.01 1.95
C CYS A 98 -3.24 11.91 2.06
N HIS A 99 -4.44 11.33 1.98
CA HIS A 99 -5.69 12.05 2.14
C HIS A 99 -5.92 12.56 3.56
N LEU A 100 -5.64 11.75 4.58
CA LEU A 100 -5.73 12.15 5.97
C LEU A 100 -4.83 13.35 6.28
N ARG A 101 -3.60 13.38 5.74
CA ARG A 101 -2.70 14.52 5.91
C ARG A 101 -3.21 15.80 5.26
N LYS A 102 -3.83 15.71 4.08
CA LYS A 102 -4.51 16.86 3.45
C LYS A 102 -5.64 17.41 4.32
N ILE A 103 -6.40 16.52 4.97
CA ILE A 103 -7.51 16.89 5.86
C ILE A 103 -6.99 17.50 7.18
N LEU A 104 -5.90 16.96 7.74
CA LEU A 104 -5.28 17.42 8.99
C LEU A 104 -4.47 18.72 8.85
N GLY A 105 -4.38 19.29 7.65
CA GLY A 105 -3.97 20.68 7.46
C GLY A 105 -2.47 20.95 7.43
N SER A 106 -1.62 19.93 7.22
CA SER A 106 -0.24 20.21 6.78
C SER A 106 -0.30 20.68 5.32
N PRO A 107 0.31 21.83 4.96
CA PRO A 107 0.32 22.31 3.59
C PRO A 107 1.04 21.27 2.74
N SER A 108 0.27 20.58 1.90
CA SER A 108 0.81 19.86 0.77
C SER A 108 1.58 20.86 -0.10
N GLY A 109 2.92 20.75 -0.10
CA GLY A 109 3.75 21.11 -1.24
C GLY A 109 3.16 20.56 -2.55
N PRO A 110 3.48 21.19 -3.68
CA PRO A 110 2.54 21.51 -4.76
C PRO A 110 1.98 20.25 -5.42
N LEU A 111 0.74 19.89 -5.08
CA LEU A 111 0.02 18.77 -5.70
C LEU A 111 -1.31 19.22 -6.32
N PHE A 112 -1.22 20.22 -7.22
CA PHE A 112 -2.16 20.46 -8.33
C PHE A 112 -1.56 21.42 -9.38
N ARG A 113 -0.28 21.25 -9.75
CA ARG A 113 0.22 21.73 -11.05
C ARG A 113 0.60 20.52 -11.88
N LEU A 114 -0.32 20.15 -12.77
CA LEU A 114 0.07 19.93 -14.16
C LEU A 114 0.65 21.26 -14.70
#